data_AF-A0A8J7UXF7-F1
#
_entry.id   AF-A0A8J7UXF7-F1
#
_cell.length_a   1.000
_cell.length_b   1.000
_cell.length_c   1.000
_cell.angle_alpha   90.00
_cell.angle_beta   90.00
_cell.angle_gamma   90.00
#
_symmetry.space_group_name_H-M   'P 1'
#
loop_
_entity.id
_entity.type
_entity.pdbx_description
1 polymer ?
#
loop_
_entity_poly.entity_id
_entity_poly.type
_entity_poly.pdbx_seq_one_letter_code
_entity_poly.pdbx_strand_id
1 'polypeptide(L)' 'MSDAELYTDTKLHPLDKVQCHGRVWTIKNVSPIYDLTGRLDHYEAVL' A
#
# COMPACT_ATOMS: atom_id res chain seq x y z
N MET A 1 6.86 -3.95 -17.04
CA MET A 1 7.04 -2.75 -16.17
C MET A 1 6.73 -3.24 -14.76
N SER A 2 7.62 -3.04 -13.78
CA SER A 2 7.24 -3.37 -12.39
C SER A 2 6.35 -2.24 -11.88
N ASP A 3 5.24 -2.58 -11.24
CA ASP A 3 4.48 -1.60 -10.48
C ASP A 3 5.30 -1.19 -9.23
N ALA A 4 5.01 -0.01 -8.69
CA ALA A 4 5.63 0.46 -7.45
C ALA A 4 4.73 0.08 -6.26
N GLU A 5 5.35 -0.32 -5.15
CA GLU A 5 4.66 -0.82 -3.96
C GLU A 5 4.98 0.06 -2.74
N LEU A 6 4.00 0.24 -1.86
CA LEU A 6 4.10 0.97 -0.59
C LEU A 6 3.61 0.07 0.55
N TYR A 7 4.48 -0.17 1.53
CA TYR A 7 4.11 -0.84 2.78
C TYR A 7 3.75 0.19 3.85
N THR A 8 2.62 0.00 4.52
CA THR A 8 2.08 0.97 5.48
C THR A 8 1.19 0.31 6.53
N ASP A 9 1.23 0.83 7.76
CA ASP A 9 0.31 0.42 8.84
C ASP A 9 -1.06 1.11 8.73
N THR A 10 -1.14 2.15 7.89
CA THR A 10 -2.38 2.89 7.65
C THR A 10 -3.14 2.24 6.50
N LYS A 11 -4.40 1.87 6.75
CA LYS A 11 -5.28 1.39 5.68
C LYS A 11 -5.58 2.52 4.69
N LEU A 12 -5.11 2.35 3.46
CA LEU A 12 -5.40 3.23 2.33
C LEU A 12 -6.52 2.64 1.46
N HIS A 13 -7.05 3.43 0.54
CA HIS A 13 -8.10 3.02 -0.39
C HIS A 13 -7.67 3.18 -1.85
N PRO A 14 -8.21 2.35 -2.76
CA PRO A 14 -8.05 2.58 -4.20
C PRO A 14 -8.49 4.01 -4.57
N LEU A 15 -7.74 4.63 -5.48
CA LEU A 15 -7.86 6.03 -5.94
C LEU A 15 -7.38 7.11 -4.95
N ASP A 16 -6.95 6.75 -3.74
CA ASP A 16 -6.25 7.68 -2.86
C ASP A 16 -4.96 8.17 -3.53
N LYS A 17 -4.55 9.39 -3.19
CA LYS A 17 -3.31 9.99 -3.64
C LYS A 17 -2.30 10.03 -2.51
N VAL A 18 -1.11 9.49 -2.76
CA VAL A 18 0.01 9.51 -1.80
C VAL A 18 1.21 10.23 -2.39
N GLN A 19 1.93 10.98 -1.56
CA GLN A 19 3.17 11.64 -1.95
C GLN A 19 4.37 10.89 -1.36
N CYS A 20 5.17 10.28 -2.23
CA CYS A 20 6.42 9.60 -1.87
C CYS A 20 7.57 10.14 -2.72
N HIS A 21 8.69 10.46 -2.09
CA HIS A 21 9.89 10.99 -2.75
C HIS A 21 9.61 12.19 -3.69
N GLY A 22 8.71 13.09 -3.29
CA GLY A 22 8.36 14.27 -4.08
C GLY A 22 7.47 14.01 -5.30
N ARG A 23 7.02 12.76 -5.50
CA ARG A 23 6.07 12.40 -6.57
C ARG A 23 4.74 11.98 -5.97
N VAL A 24 3.65 12.36 -6.65
CA VAL A 24 2.29 11.93 -6.31
C VAL A 24 1.95 10.67 -7.11
N TRP A 25 1.42 9.68 -6.42
CA TRP A 25 0.97 8.40 -6.96
C TRP A 25 -0.51 8.20 -6.65
N THR A 26 -1.19 7.43 -7.50
CA THR A 26 -2.60 7.05 -7.30
C THR A 26 -2.65 5.58 -6.96
N ILE A 27 -3.26 5.23 -5.83
CA ILE A 27 -3.35 3.83 -5.42
C ILE A 27 -4.27 3.07 -6.37
N LYS A 28 -3.78 1.96 -6.91
CA LYS A 28 -4.52 1.02 -7.75
C LYS A 28 -5.21 -0.05 -6.91
N ASN A 29 -4.51 -0.62 -5.94
CA ASN A 29 -5.00 -1.70 -5.10
C ASN A 29 -4.36 -1.67 -3.71
N VAL A 30 -5.06 -2.22 -2.70
CA VAL A 30 -4.56 -2.37 -1.34
C VAL A 30 -4.88 -3.77 -0.82
N SER A 31 -3.85 -4.48 -0.35
CA SER A 31 -3.96 -5.84 0.18
C SER A 31 -3.49 -5.88 1.64
N PRO A 32 -4.20 -6.57 2.55
CA PRO A 32 -3.70 -6.82 3.89
C PRO A 32 -2.57 -7.87 3.86
N ILE A 33 -1.52 -7.63 4.64
CA ILE A 33 -0.45 -8.59 4.91
C ILE A 33 -0.58 -9.07 6.36
N TYR A 34 -0.52 -10.38 6.53
CA TYR A 34 -0.68 -11.04 7.82
C TYR A 34 0.64 -11.65 8.27
N ASP A 35 0.92 -11.60 9.57
CA ASP A 35 2.06 -12.26 10.18
C ASP A 35 1.90 -13.79 10.21
N LEU A 36 2.94 -14.48 10.67
CA LEU A 36 2.94 -15.95 10.80
C LEU A 36 1.88 -16.49 11.78
N THR A 37 1.30 -15.63 12.64
CA THR A 37 0.23 -15.97 13.57
C THR A 37 -1.16 -15.68 13.03
N GLY A 38 -1.26 -15.12 11.80
CA GLY A 38 -2.51 -14.73 11.15
C GLY A 38 -3.06 -13.39 11.62
N ARG A 39 -2.28 -12.58 12.36
CA ARG A 39 -2.67 -11.23 12.74
C ARG A 39 -2.33 -10.26 11.61
N LEU A 40 -3.17 -9.25 11.42
CA LEU A 40 -2.87 -8.17 10.50
C LEU A 40 -1.58 -7.48 10.97
N ASP A 41 -0.58 -7.45 10.09
CA ASP A 41 0.71 -6.84 10.34
C ASP A 41 0.75 -5.45 9.69
N HIS A 42 0.58 -5.39 8.37
CA HIS A 42 0.57 -4.14 7.60
C HIS A 42 -0.26 -4.26 6.32
N TYR A 43 -0.31 -3.20 5.52
CA TYR A 43 -0.93 -3.18 4.20
C TYR A 43 0.12 -2.96 3.12
N GLU A 44 -0.09 -3.60 1.98
CA GLU A 44 0.63 -3.34 0.73
C GLU A 44 -0.30 -2.57 -0.21
N ALA A 45 0.17 -1.42 -0.69
CA ALA A 45 -0.53 -0.60 -1.67
C ALA A 45 0.25 -0.55 -2.99
N VAL A 46 -0.42 -0.89 -4.09
CA VAL A 46 0.12 -0.79 -5.45
C VAL A 46 -0.18 0.59 -6.00
N LEU A 47 0.85 1.29 -6.50
CA LEU A 47 0.84 2.67 -7.00
C LEU A 47 0.76 2.78 -8.54
#